data_AF-A0A850GWL7-F1
#
_entry.id   AF-A0A850GWL7-F1
#
_cell.length_a   1.000
_cell.length_b   1.000
_cell.length_c   1.000
_cell.angle_alpha   90.00
_cell.angle_beta   90.00
_cell.angle_gamma   90.00
#
_symmetry.space_group_name_H-M   'P 1'
#
loop_
_entity.id
_entity.type
_entity.pdbx_description
1 polymer ?
#
loop_
_entity_poly.entity_id
_entity_poly.type
_entity_poly.pdbx_seq_one_letter_code
_entity_poly.pdbx_strand_id
1 'polypeptide(L)'
;MRTSIKTIIFGFALTLAACDGGEKANNDKGGEAKTAAKADGGDKAAAEAGDQAAAGEEVAAAEEAVALDPKVEKAVTVANKIAADPSSADDILAEAGMDREGFEELLYEIARDPELSKSYAVARET
;
A
#
# COMPACT_ATOMS: atom_id res chain seq x y z
N MET A 1 9.49 17.78 37.01
CA MET A 1 9.23 16.38 37.40
C MET A 1 9.31 15.54 36.13
N ARG A 2 10.29 14.63 36.09
CA ARG A 2 10.49 13.65 35.03
C ARG A 2 9.71 12.41 35.43
N THR A 3 8.84 11.90 34.56
CA THR A 3 8.10 10.66 34.82
C THR A 3 8.16 9.77 33.57
N SER A 4 8.87 8.65 33.72
CA SER A 4 9.15 7.60 32.74
C SER A 4 8.06 6.53 32.74
N ILE A 5 7.61 6.01 31.60
CA ILE A 5 6.93 4.68 31.45
C ILE A 5 7.23 4.18 30.02
N LYS A 6 8.26 3.34 29.82
CA LYS A 6 8.24 1.86 29.76
C LYS A 6 7.75 1.26 28.42
N THR A 7 8.73 1.07 27.55
CA THR A 7 8.85 0.02 26.52
C THR A 7 8.31 -1.32 27.01
N ILE A 8 7.24 -1.83 26.37
CA ILE A 8 6.82 -3.23 26.47
C ILE A 8 7.06 -3.87 25.10
N ILE A 9 8.22 -4.53 25.00
CA ILE A 9 8.54 -5.46 23.92
C ILE A 9 7.74 -6.74 24.22
N PHE A 10 6.65 -6.95 23.50
CA PHE A 10 5.88 -8.19 23.57
C PHE A 10 6.51 -9.19 22.59
N GLY A 11 7.34 -10.08 23.14
CA GLY A 11 7.97 -11.17 22.40
C GLY A 11 6.94 -12.17 21.92
N PHE A 12 6.81 -12.29 20.59
CA PHE A 12 5.99 -13.30 19.94
C PHE A 12 6.76 -14.62 19.94
N ALA A 13 6.36 -15.55 20.81
CA ALA A 13 6.92 -16.89 20.88
C ALA A 13 6.46 -17.71 19.67
N LEU A 14 7.40 -17.97 18.76
CA LEU A 14 7.27 -18.97 17.70
C LEU A 14 7.29 -20.38 18.31
N THR A 15 6.13 -20.99 18.52
CA THR A 15 6.05 -22.44 18.76
C THR A 15 6.08 -23.15 17.41
N LEU A 16 7.27 -23.55 16.98
CA LEU A 16 7.44 -24.58 15.96
C LEU A 16 6.91 -25.91 16.51
N ALA A 17 5.69 -26.29 16.11
CA ALA A 17 5.21 -27.66 16.27
C ALA A 17 5.79 -28.52 15.13
N ALA A 18 6.95 -29.11 15.39
CA ALA A 18 7.56 -30.18 14.59
C ALA A 18 7.58 -31.48 15.40
N CYS A 19 6.76 -32.46 15.00
CA CYS A 19 6.81 -33.91 15.26
C CYS A 19 5.55 -34.49 14.57
N ASP A 20 5.59 -35.31 13.53
CA ASP A 20 6.27 -36.60 13.33
C ASP A 20 5.92 -37.66 14.40
N GLY A 21 5.35 -38.78 13.95
CA GLY A 21 5.27 -40.04 14.70
C GLY A 21 3.98 -40.26 15.52
N GLY A 22 3.03 -41.04 14.96
CA GLY A 22 1.78 -41.42 15.64
C GLY A 22 1.87 -42.68 16.52
N GLU A 23 0.76 -42.98 17.22
CA GLU A 23 0.29 -44.33 17.64
C GLU A 23 -1.13 -44.19 18.25
N LYS A 24 -1.95 -45.23 18.10
CA LYS A 24 -3.44 -45.30 18.20
C LYS A 24 -4.07 -45.37 19.61
N ALA A 25 -5.36 -44.99 19.68
CA ALA A 25 -6.55 -45.76 20.17
C ALA A 25 -7.60 -44.81 20.80
N ASN A 26 -8.93 -44.91 20.67
CA ASN A 26 -9.85 -45.85 20.03
C ASN A 26 -11.24 -45.18 19.83
N ASN A 27 -12.01 -45.75 18.91
CA ASN A 27 -13.43 -45.54 18.53
C ASN A 27 -14.40 -45.15 19.66
N ASP A 28 -15.44 -44.34 19.37
CA ASP A 28 -16.67 -44.80 18.69
C ASP A 28 -17.71 -43.67 18.53
N LYS A 29 -18.46 -43.74 17.41
CA LYS A 29 -19.88 -43.38 17.23
C LYS A 29 -20.27 -42.13 16.41
N GLY A 30 -20.72 -42.43 15.17
CA GLY A 30 -21.67 -41.66 14.34
C GLY A 30 -21.00 -40.95 13.17
N GLY A 31 -21.18 -41.32 11.89
CA GLY A 31 -22.36 -41.86 11.23
C GLY A 31 -22.81 -40.84 10.17
N GLU A 32 -22.46 -41.13 8.91
CA GLU A 32 -22.39 -40.29 7.71
C GLU A 32 -23.68 -39.57 7.26
N ALA A 33 -23.54 -38.36 6.68
CA ALA A 33 -24.00 -38.06 5.31
C ALA A 33 -23.45 -36.72 4.79
N LYS A 34 -22.94 -36.78 3.56
CA LYS A 34 -22.30 -35.74 2.74
C LYS A 34 -23.27 -34.63 2.32
N THR A 35 -22.80 -33.39 2.21
CA THR A 35 -22.85 -32.59 0.96
C THR A 35 -21.84 -31.44 1.08
N ALA A 36 -20.99 -31.31 0.07
CA ALA A 36 -19.86 -30.39 0.01
C ALA A 36 -20.29 -28.92 -0.16
N ALA A 37 -19.88 -28.06 0.78
CA ALA A 37 -19.87 -26.62 0.59
C ALA A 37 -18.51 -26.22 0.02
N LYS A 38 -18.47 -25.95 -1.29
CA LYS A 38 -17.35 -25.30 -1.97
C LYS A 38 -17.42 -23.81 -1.63
N ALA A 39 -16.63 -23.36 -0.65
CA ALA A 39 -16.29 -21.96 -0.47
C ALA A 39 -14.91 -21.75 -1.11
N ASP A 40 -14.93 -21.23 -2.34
CA ASP A 40 -13.74 -20.75 -3.04
C ASP A 40 -13.39 -19.38 -2.42
N GLY A 41 -12.62 -19.43 -1.33
CA GLY A 41 -12.07 -18.25 -0.68
C GLY A 41 -10.81 -17.82 -1.42
N GLY A 42 -10.87 -16.62 -2.01
CA GLY A 42 -9.69 -15.90 -2.44
C GLY A 42 -8.82 -15.54 -1.25
N ASP A 43 -7.50 -15.55 -1.48
CA ASP A 43 -6.61 -14.44 -1.13
C ASP A 43 -5.27 -14.69 -1.82
N LYS A 44 -5.07 -14.07 -2.99
CA LYS A 44 -3.76 -13.95 -3.64
C LYS A 44 -3.27 -12.53 -3.45
N ALA A 45 -2.99 -12.17 -2.20
CA ALA A 45 -2.12 -11.05 -1.88
C ALA A 45 -0.66 -11.48 -2.10
N ALA A 46 -0.18 -11.31 -3.33
CA ALA A 46 1.24 -11.17 -3.60
C ALA A 46 1.51 -9.70 -3.86
N ALA A 47 1.44 -8.89 -2.79
CA ALA A 47 2.05 -7.57 -2.77
C ALA A 47 3.54 -7.80 -2.53
N GLU A 48 4.30 -8.04 -3.60
CA GLU A 48 5.74 -7.86 -3.55
C GLU A 48 5.99 -6.36 -3.43
N ALA A 49 6.20 -5.93 -2.19
CA ALA A 49 6.81 -4.66 -1.88
C ALA A 49 8.25 -4.70 -2.42
N GLY A 50 8.40 -4.25 -3.66
CA GLY A 50 9.68 -3.89 -4.26
C GLY A 50 10.20 -2.64 -3.59
N ASP A 51 10.86 -2.84 -2.45
CA ASP A 51 11.84 -1.92 -1.90
C ASP A 51 12.97 -1.75 -2.92
N GLN A 52 12.94 -0.63 -3.65
CA GLN A 52 14.12 -0.12 -4.33
C GLN A 52 14.13 1.40 -4.21
N ALA A 53 14.39 1.85 -2.99
CA ALA A 53 14.99 3.15 -2.74
C ALA A 53 16.41 3.14 -3.32
N ALA A 54 16.53 3.43 -4.62
CA ALA A 54 17.78 3.90 -5.18
C ALA A 54 17.93 5.37 -4.79
N ALA A 55 18.68 5.58 -3.72
CA ALA A 55 19.16 6.88 -3.29
C ALA A 55 19.99 7.55 -4.39
N GLY A 56 19.70 8.83 -4.60
CA GLY A 56 20.70 9.84 -4.93
C GLY A 56 21.16 9.88 -6.37
N GLU A 57 20.46 10.66 -7.19
CA GLU A 57 21.15 11.47 -8.18
C GLU A 57 20.73 12.93 -7.99
N GLU A 58 21.70 13.72 -7.54
CA GLU A 58 21.68 15.17 -7.43
C GLU A 58 21.42 15.76 -8.82
N VAL A 59 20.16 16.09 -9.12
CA VAL A 59 19.84 16.98 -10.24
C VAL A 59 19.70 18.39 -9.70
N ALA A 60 20.74 19.15 -10.02
CA ALA A 60 20.87 20.57 -9.83
C ALA A 60 19.56 21.31 -10.06
N ALA A 61 19.30 22.24 -9.15
CA ALA A 61 18.38 23.35 -9.32
C ALA A 61 18.53 23.94 -10.72
N ALA A 62 17.59 23.62 -11.60
CA ALA A 62 17.31 24.36 -12.80
C ALA A 62 15.92 24.96 -12.61
N GLU A 63 15.91 26.17 -12.05
CA GLU A 63 14.81 27.12 -12.16
C GLU A 63 14.61 27.48 -13.64
N GLU A 64 14.12 26.54 -14.43
CA GLU A 64 13.33 26.83 -15.61
C GLU A 64 11.99 26.17 -15.32
N ALA A 65 10.91 26.94 -15.34
CA ALA A 65 9.56 26.40 -15.28
C ALA A 65 9.31 25.59 -16.56
N VAL A 66 9.90 24.40 -16.62
CA VAL A 66 9.56 23.38 -17.60
C VAL A 66 8.09 23.12 -17.34
N ALA A 67 7.25 23.53 -18.28
CA ALA A 67 5.82 23.33 -18.17
C ALA A 67 5.59 21.86 -17.87
N LEU A 68 5.03 21.58 -16.69
CA LEU A 68 4.75 20.22 -16.27
C LEU A 68 3.74 19.62 -17.24
N ASP A 69 3.85 18.32 -17.46
CA ASP A 69 2.78 17.60 -18.15
C ASP A 69 1.46 17.83 -17.39
N PRO A 70 0.34 18.12 -18.08
CA PRO A 70 -0.93 18.43 -17.42
C PRO A 70 -1.43 17.31 -16.50
N LYS A 71 -1.07 16.04 -16.78
CA LYS A 71 -1.41 14.92 -15.88
C LYS A 71 -0.63 15.01 -14.57
N VAL A 72 0.65 15.32 -14.65
CA VAL A 72 1.53 15.48 -13.49
C VAL A 72 1.08 16.68 -12.66
N GLU A 73 0.81 17.83 -13.29
CA GLU A 73 0.31 19.02 -12.58
C GLU A 73 -1.00 18.72 -11.85
N LYS A 74 -1.95 18.06 -12.53
CA LYS A 74 -3.23 17.68 -11.92
C LYS A 74 -3.02 16.73 -10.74
N ALA A 75 -2.18 15.69 -10.91
CA ALA A 75 -1.93 14.71 -9.87
C ALA A 75 -1.25 15.33 -8.63
N VAL A 76 -0.24 16.19 -8.83
CA VAL A 76 0.48 16.89 -7.75
C VAL A 76 -0.48 17.82 -7.01
N THR A 77 -1.29 18.60 -7.74
CA THR A 77 -2.26 19.53 -7.15
C THR A 77 -3.24 18.78 -6.25
N VAL A 78 -3.84 17.70 -6.74
CA VAL A 78 -4.77 16.88 -5.97
C VAL A 78 -4.05 16.23 -4.76
N ALA A 79 -2.88 15.63 -4.97
CA ALA A 79 -2.11 15.00 -3.91
C ALA A 79 -1.72 15.99 -2.78
N ASN A 80 -1.37 17.22 -3.13
CA ASN A 80 -1.01 18.26 -2.16
C ASN A 80 -2.22 18.75 -1.37
N LYS A 81 -3.37 18.93 -2.04
CA LYS A 81 -4.64 19.25 -1.36
C LYS A 81 -5.04 18.15 -0.37
N ILE A 82 -4.99 16.89 -0.78
CA ILE A 82 -5.33 15.74 0.08
C ILE A 82 -4.34 15.63 1.25
N ALA A 83 -3.05 15.88 1.02
CA ALA A 83 -2.05 15.87 2.08
C ALA A 83 -2.29 16.99 3.11
N ALA A 84 -2.78 18.15 2.68
CA ALA A 84 -3.12 19.26 3.56
C ALA A 84 -4.41 19.04 4.36
N ASP A 85 -5.41 18.38 3.76
CA ASP A 85 -6.66 18.03 4.44
C ASP A 85 -7.14 16.60 4.07
N PRO A 86 -6.63 15.57 4.77
CA PRO A 86 -6.98 14.18 4.47
C PRO A 86 -8.44 13.83 4.75
N SER A 87 -9.11 14.58 5.64
CA SER A 87 -10.53 14.39 5.96
C SER A 87 -11.45 14.75 4.79
N SER A 88 -10.99 15.65 3.92
CA SER A 88 -11.77 16.15 2.77
C SER A 88 -11.33 15.50 1.45
N ALA A 89 -10.65 14.35 1.51
CA ALA A 89 -10.06 13.72 0.33
C ALA A 89 -11.08 13.43 -0.79
N ASP A 90 -12.24 12.88 -0.44
CA ASP A 90 -13.29 12.55 -1.42
C ASP A 90 -13.89 13.82 -2.06
N ASP A 91 -14.05 14.91 -1.29
CA ASP A 91 -14.53 16.20 -1.81
C ASP A 91 -13.50 16.85 -2.74
N ILE A 92 -12.21 16.78 -2.40
CA ILE A 92 -11.10 17.30 -3.22
C ILE A 92 -11.04 16.56 -4.56
N LEU A 93 -11.20 15.23 -4.54
CA LEU A 93 -11.25 14.41 -5.74
C LEU A 93 -12.47 14.77 -6.60
N ALA A 94 -13.64 14.90 -5.99
CA ALA A 94 -14.87 15.28 -6.68
C ALA A 94 -14.74 16.68 -7.33
N GLU A 95 -14.13 17.65 -6.65
CA GLU A 95 -13.81 18.98 -7.21
C GLU A 95 -12.89 18.88 -8.44
N ALA A 96 -11.94 17.93 -8.42
CA ALA A 96 -11.05 17.65 -9.55
C ALA A 96 -11.71 16.82 -10.67
N GLY A 97 -13.01 16.49 -10.54
CA GLY A 97 -13.79 15.72 -11.49
C GLY A 97 -13.35 14.26 -11.57
N MET A 98 -12.87 13.69 -10.47
CA MET A 98 -12.48 12.27 -10.37
C MET A 98 -12.90 11.68 -9.03
N ASP A 99 -12.97 10.37 -8.97
CA ASP A 99 -13.09 9.61 -7.72
C ASP A 99 -11.74 8.97 -7.35
N ARG A 100 -11.72 8.16 -6.29
CA ARG A 100 -10.51 7.49 -5.83
C ARG A 100 -9.90 6.57 -6.90
N GLU A 101 -10.72 5.80 -7.62
CA GLU A 101 -10.23 4.90 -8.66
C GLU A 101 -9.62 5.70 -9.82
N GLY A 102 -10.26 6.81 -10.21
CA GLY A 102 -9.74 7.72 -11.23
C GLY A 102 -8.42 8.40 -10.85
N PHE A 103 -8.24 8.74 -9.56
CA PHE A 103 -6.96 9.28 -9.10
C PHE A 103 -5.85 8.23 -9.03
N GLU A 104 -6.18 7.01 -8.58
CA GLU A 104 -5.24 5.88 -8.62
C GLU A 104 -4.82 5.55 -10.06
N GLU A 105 -5.77 5.52 -11.01
CA GLU A 105 -5.48 5.31 -12.42
C GLU A 105 -4.54 6.39 -12.97
N LEU A 106 -4.79 7.67 -12.65
CA LEU A 106 -3.91 8.78 -13.03
C LEU A 106 -2.47 8.57 -12.50
N LEU A 107 -2.33 8.14 -11.24
CA LEU A 107 -1.02 7.85 -10.67
C LEU A 107 -0.35 6.65 -11.34
N TYR A 108 -1.11 5.60 -11.69
CA TYR A 108 -0.58 4.46 -12.45
C TYR A 108 -0.13 4.85 -13.86
N GLU A 109 -0.85 5.75 -14.54
CA GLU A 109 -0.43 6.27 -15.84
C GLU A 109 0.89 7.03 -15.73
N ILE A 110 1.03 7.89 -14.72
CA ILE A 110 2.27 8.62 -14.44
C ILE A 110 3.39 7.63 -14.11
N ALA A 111 3.13 6.64 -13.26
CA ALA A 111 4.12 5.64 -12.83
C ALA A 111 4.62 4.74 -13.98
N ARG A 112 3.80 4.53 -15.02
CA ARG A 112 4.17 3.74 -16.21
C ARG A 112 5.14 4.46 -17.13
N ASP A 113 5.19 5.79 -17.06
CA ASP A 113 6.09 6.60 -17.87
C ASP A 113 7.26 7.10 -17.01
N PRO A 114 8.52 6.72 -17.33
CA PRO A 114 9.67 7.09 -16.51
C PRO A 114 9.94 8.60 -16.48
N GLU A 115 9.55 9.34 -17.52
CA GLU A 115 9.73 10.79 -17.55
C GLU A 115 8.65 11.48 -16.70
N LEU A 116 7.38 11.07 -16.84
CA LEU A 116 6.29 11.60 -16.00
C LEU A 116 6.51 11.27 -14.51
N SER A 117 7.01 10.07 -14.22
CA SER A 117 7.35 9.65 -12.85
C SER A 117 8.39 10.56 -12.21
N LYS A 118 9.46 10.90 -12.93
CA LYS A 118 10.49 11.84 -12.45
C LYS A 118 9.91 13.23 -12.25
N SER A 119 9.14 13.73 -13.20
CA SER A 119 8.49 15.05 -13.09
C SER A 119 7.55 15.11 -11.88
N TYR A 120 6.80 14.05 -11.62
CA TYR A 120 5.92 13.95 -10.45
C TYR A 120 6.72 13.94 -9.14
N ALA A 121 7.81 13.17 -9.08
CA ALA A 121 8.67 13.11 -7.89
C ALA A 121 9.27 14.49 -7.56
N VAL A 122 9.87 15.16 -8.55
CA VAL A 122 10.44 16.51 -8.39
C VAL A 122 9.37 17.51 -7.95
N ALA A 123 8.20 17.51 -8.58
CA ALA A 123 7.11 18.42 -8.25
C ALA A 123 6.46 18.15 -6.88
N ARG A 124 6.69 16.98 -6.27
CA ARG A 124 6.24 16.64 -4.91
C ARG A 124 7.25 17.00 -3.82
N GLU A 125 8.50 17.26 -4.20
CA GLU A 125 9.58 17.68 -3.29
C GLU A 125 9.65 19.21 -3.12
N THR A 126 9.01 19.97 -4.02
CA THR A 126 8.88 21.43 -3.97
C THR A 126 7.69 21.88 -3.14
#